data_AF-A0A931PU19-F1
#
_entry.id   AF-A0A931PU19-F1
#
_cell.length_a   1.000
_cell.length_b   1.000
_cell.length_c   1.000
_cell.angle_alpha   90.00
_cell.angle_beta   90.00
_cell.angle_gamma   90.00
#
_symmetry.space_group_name_H-M   'P 1'
#
loop_
_entity.id
_entity.type
_entity.pdbx_description
1 polymer ?
#
loop_
_entity_poly.entity_id
_entity_poly.type
_entity_poly.pdbx_seq_one_letter_code
_entity_poly.pdbx_strand_id
1 'polypeptide(L)'
;MTTALGMRTALGLLGVVGPATFAAPPGKALSGLAINVNDAIRMRDEDIERVRALGANAVRFDLPWAQIERRAGEFDFSAYDSLLLRLQAAGLRAYLILDYGNLLYTPTIKTGPADPAQRAAFCRFVEASARHYGGRGFIWEVWNEPDADHFWEPRANAADYVELARRAASILRREAPGDPIVLPAAAGFNWPFLEACFRAGLLDLADGVSVHPYRPGPPETVAKDWAKLRALVKRFHPHRHIELICGEWGYSDATTPGLGLASAPGVGQAILARPNPFKMRGYRMKPGLEGGFPDPLGGHQAVRLGTADKLDEPGRATSGLIADGLLRGGRYYTVSAYFRTAGPPLELRFGLADDHVETIEIDKTWRRVSLTIFARHTVDRMFQVYERAPNNPAWFMAFPQVEETDSEAAEQAAEAEHASRMIRILETNLKSGVQFTVLYALKDLGSNRYEPSHHLGLLDSRGDPKESYRRLQQWMMARAKRG
;
A
#
# COMPACT_ATOMS: atom_id res chain seq x y z
N MET A 1 -22.46 -31.29 -69.41
CA MET A 1 -22.10 -32.23 -68.33
C MET A 1 -20.67 -31.88 -67.92
N THR A 2 -20.31 -31.45 -66.72
CA THR A 2 -21.03 -31.12 -65.48
C THR A 2 -20.05 -30.28 -64.67
N THR A 3 -20.50 -29.16 -64.13
CA THR A 3 -19.80 -28.28 -63.20
C THR A 3 -19.59 -28.99 -61.86
N ALA A 4 -18.39 -28.90 -61.27
CA ALA A 4 -18.20 -29.12 -59.84
C ALA A 4 -17.09 -28.19 -59.34
N LEU A 5 -17.53 -27.05 -58.83
CA LEU A 5 -16.78 -26.02 -58.13
C LEU A 5 -16.34 -26.60 -56.78
N GLY A 6 -15.04 -26.71 -56.55
CA GLY A 6 -14.49 -27.13 -55.26
C GLY A 6 -14.73 -26.05 -54.21
N MET A 7 -15.72 -26.26 -53.35
CA MET A 7 -16.05 -25.41 -52.23
C MET A 7 -14.94 -25.55 -51.16
N ARG A 8 -14.02 -24.58 -51.10
CA ARG A 8 -13.08 -24.43 -49.98
C ARG A 8 -13.85 -23.84 -48.80
N THR A 9 -14.22 -24.67 -47.84
CA THR A 9 -14.67 -24.22 -46.52
C THR A 9 -13.47 -23.65 -45.77
N ALA A 10 -13.32 -22.32 -45.79
CA ALA A 10 -12.47 -21.61 -44.86
C ALA A 10 -13.18 -21.62 -43.50
N LEU A 11 -12.86 -22.61 -42.65
CA LEU A 11 -13.19 -22.54 -41.23
C LEU A 11 -12.22 -21.52 -40.62
N GLY A 12 -12.68 -20.29 -40.46
CA GLY A 12 -11.98 -19.29 -39.67
C GLY A 12 -11.86 -19.79 -38.24
N LEU A 13 -10.65 -20.18 -37.83
CA LEU A 13 -10.31 -20.18 -36.41
C LEU A 13 -10.38 -18.72 -35.95
N LEU A 14 -11.50 -18.34 -35.31
CA LEU A 14 -11.46 -17.30 -34.30
C LEU A 14 -10.53 -17.82 -33.21
N GLY A 15 -9.25 -17.48 -33.33
CA GLY A 15 -8.32 -17.54 -32.21
C GLY A 15 -8.85 -16.58 -31.16
N VAL A 16 -9.47 -17.12 -30.12
CA VAL A 16 -9.60 -16.40 -28.84
C VAL A 16 -8.17 -16.24 -28.34
N VAL A 17 -7.58 -15.10 -28.65
CA VAL A 17 -6.34 -14.66 -28.01
C VAL A 17 -6.72 -14.38 -26.55
N GLY A 18 -6.46 -15.36 -25.69
CA GLY A 18 -6.58 -15.16 -24.24
C GLY A 18 -5.68 -14.01 -23.83
N PRO A 19 -6.07 -13.18 -22.85
CA PRO A 19 -5.17 -12.17 -22.31
C PRO A 19 -3.90 -12.88 -21.81
N ALA A 20 -2.73 -12.27 -22.01
CA ALA A 20 -1.50 -12.71 -21.37
C ALA A 20 -1.70 -12.64 -19.85
N THR A 21 -2.15 -13.75 -19.27
CA THR A 21 -2.28 -13.97 -17.84
C THR A 21 -0.89 -14.04 -17.24
N PHE A 22 -0.67 -13.44 -16.06
CA PHE A 22 0.39 -13.92 -15.18
C PHE A 22 0.04 -15.38 -14.82
N ALA A 23 0.39 -16.34 -15.69
CA ALA A 23 0.33 -17.73 -15.32
C ALA A 23 1.26 -17.90 -14.13
N ALA A 24 0.78 -18.49 -13.05
CA ALA A 24 1.63 -18.75 -11.89
C ALA A 24 2.84 -19.56 -12.34
N PRO A 25 4.07 -19.00 -12.29
CA PRO A 25 5.21 -19.72 -12.82
C PRO A 25 5.46 -20.94 -11.92
N PRO A 26 5.63 -22.15 -12.47
CA PRO A 26 6.08 -23.28 -11.67
C PRO A 26 7.45 -22.96 -11.04
N GLY A 27 7.63 -23.31 -9.77
CA GLY A 27 8.91 -23.17 -9.05
C GLY A 27 9.12 -21.85 -8.29
N LYS A 28 10.39 -21.42 -8.21
CA LYS A 28 10.84 -20.34 -7.32
C LYS A 28 10.62 -18.90 -7.83
N ALA A 29 10.03 -18.72 -9.01
CA ALA A 29 9.84 -17.39 -9.57
C ALA A 29 8.89 -16.55 -8.70
N LEU A 30 9.33 -15.35 -8.33
CA LEU A 30 8.60 -14.41 -7.48
C LEU A 30 8.34 -13.15 -8.30
N SER A 31 7.24 -13.16 -9.06
CA SER A 31 6.84 -12.07 -9.94
C SER A 31 5.33 -12.07 -10.18
N GLY A 32 4.75 -10.88 -10.41
CA GLY A 32 3.34 -10.69 -10.65
C GLY A 32 2.62 -9.94 -9.52
N LEU A 33 1.34 -10.22 -9.39
CA LEU A 33 0.44 -9.57 -8.45
C LEU A 33 -0.18 -10.62 -7.54
N ALA A 34 0.00 -10.44 -6.24
CA ALA A 34 -0.73 -11.16 -5.21
C ALA A 34 -1.78 -10.24 -4.56
N ILE A 35 -2.87 -10.82 -4.07
CA ILE A 35 -3.87 -10.10 -3.28
C ILE A 35 -3.88 -10.68 -1.86
N ASN A 36 -3.82 -9.82 -0.84
CA ASN A 36 -3.94 -10.25 0.54
C ASN A 36 -5.41 -10.51 0.92
N VAL A 37 -5.66 -11.59 1.65
CA VAL A 37 -6.99 -11.97 2.15
C VAL A 37 -6.92 -12.25 3.65
N ASN A 38 -7.70 -11.50 4.42
CA ASN A 38 -7.69 -11.57 5.89
C ASN A 38 -8.44 -12.79 6.47
N ASP A 39 -9.48 -13.27 5.78
CA ASP A 39 -10.27 -14.43 6.22
C ASP A 39 -10.30 -15.49 5.09
N ALA A 40 -9.15 -16.12 4.90
CA ALA A 40 -8.89 -17.00 3.76
C ALA A 40 -9.85 -18.20 3.72
N ILE A 41 -10.14 -18.81 4.88
CA ILE A 41 -11.04 -19.97 4.96
C ILE A 41 -12.48 -19.64 4.58
N ARG A 42 -12.90 -18.36 4.66
CA ARG A 42 -14.21 -17.88 4.23
C ARG A 42 -14.24 -17.36 2.79
N MET A 43 -13.14 -17.45 2.07
CA MET A 43 -13.07 -17.01 0.68
C MET A 43 -13.98 -17.88 -0.21
N ARG A 44 -14.97 -17.24 -0.83
CA ARG A 44 -15.92 -17.89 -1.74
C ARG A 44 -15.34 -18.00 -3.14
N ASP A 45 -15.97 -18.79 -4.00
CA ASP A 45 -15.52 -18.97 -5.39
C ASP A 45 -15.63 -17.67 -6.19
N GLU A 46 -16.63 -16.83 -5.90
CA GLU A 46 -16.71 -15.49 -6.51
C GLU A 46 -15.51 -14.64 -6.12
N ASP A 47 -15.01 -14.76 -4.90
CA ASP A 47 -13.85 -13.99 -4.43
C ASP A 47 -12.57 -14.47 -5.15
N ILE A 48 -12.45 -15.77 -5.39
CA ILE A 48 -11.34 -16.36 -6.17
C ILE A 48 -11.40 -15.85 -7.60
N GLU A 49 -12.57 -15.90 -8.24
CA GLU A 49 -12.75 -15.37 -9.59
C GLU A 49 -12.48 -13.86 -9.66
N ARG A 50 -12.82 -13.09 -8.62
CA ARG A 50 -12.46 -11.66 -8.53
C ARG A 50 -10.96 -11.45 -8.52
N VAL A 51 -10.20 -12.26 -7.79
CA VAL A 51 -8.73 -12.21 -7.79
C VAL A 51 -8.19 -12.55 -9.18
N ARG A 52 -8.67 -13.64 -9.80
CA ARG A 52 -8.23 -14.03 -11.16
C ARG A 52 -8.53 -12.95 -12.19
N ALA A 53 -9.70 -12.34 -12.11
CA ALA A 53 -10.15 -11.31 -13.05
C ALA A 53 -9.36 -10.00 -12.94
N LEU A 54 -8.60 -9.78 -11.85
CA LEU A 54 -7.60 -8.71 -11.74
C LEU A 54 -6.29 -9.05 -12.48
N GLY A 55 -6.11 -10.28 -12.94
CA GLY A 55 -4.85 -10.78 -13.46
C GLY A 55 -3.82 -11.10 -12.37
N ALA A 56 -4.25 -11.23 -11.12
CA ALA A 56 -3.40 -11.70 -10.04
C ALA A 56 -3.06 -13.19 -10.21
N ASN A 57 -1.88 -13.59 -9.77
CA ASN A 57 -1.36 -14.95 -9.88
C ASN A 57 -1.10 -15.63 -8.53
N ALA A 58 -1.34 -14.91 -7.42
CA ALA A 58 -1.22 -15.45 -6.08
C ALA A 58 -2.22 -14.82 -5.10
N VAL A 59 -2.46 -15.51 -4.00
CA VAL A 59 -3.23 -15.02 -2.85
C VAL A 59 -2.36 -15.17 -1.62
N ARG A 60 -2.16 -14.07 -0.87
CA ARG A 60 -1.43 -14.07 0.41
C ARG A 60 -2.40 -14.13 1.57
N PHE A 61 -2.14 -15.02 2.52
CA PHE A 61 -2.97 -15.16 3.72
C PHE A 61 -2.24 -15.91 4.85
N ASP A 62 -2.74 -15.72 6.07
CA ASP A 62 -2.25 -16.38 7.27
C ASP A 62 -2.60 -17.88 7.29
N LEU A 63 -1.67 -18.70 7.75
CA LEU A 63 -1.87 -20.08 8.16
C LEU A 63 -1.62 -20.17 9.68
N PRO A 64 -2.59 -19.78 10.54
CA PRO A 64 -2.33 -19.59 11.95
C PRO A 64 -2.10 -20.93 12.67
N TRP A 65 -0.98 -21.06 13.36
CA TRP A 65 -0.54 -22.20 14.13
C TRP A 65 -1.61 -22.64 15.13
N ALA A 66 -2.19 -21.68 15.86
CA ALA A 66 -3.26 -21.96 16.82
C ALA A 66 -4.54 -22.51 16.19
N GLN A 67 -4.79 -22.26 14.90
CA GLN A 67 -5.94 -22.82 14.20
C GLN A 67 -5.69 -24.24 13.70
N ILE A 68 -4.44 -24.55 13.31
CA ILE A 68 -4.03 -25.87 12.80
C ILE A 68 -3.75 -26.84 13.96
N GLU A 69 -3.03 -26.42 15.00
CA GLU A 69 -2.68 -27.26 16.14
C GLU A 69 -3.51 -26.86 17.37
N ARG A 70 -4.74 -27.37 17.44
CA ARG A 70 -5.65 -27.10 18.57
C ARG A 70 -5.38 -28.00 19.79
N ARG A 71 -4.68 -29.11 19.57
CA ARG A 71 -4.16 -30.01 20.60
C ARG A 71 -2.72 -30.34 20.27
N ALA A 72 -1.88 -30.44 21.30
CA ALA A 72 -0.45 -30.64 21.14
C ALA A 72 -0.15 -31.91 20.32
N GLY A 73 0.53 -31.74 19.18
CA GLY A 73 0.90 -32.79 18.23
C GLY A 73 -0.19 -33.20 17.23
N GLU A 74 -1.40 -32.64 17.33
CA GLU A 74 -2.52 -32.93 16.42
C GLU A 74 -2.72 -31.74 15.46
N PHE A 75 -2.38 -31.93 14.18
CA PHE A 75 -2.51 -30.91 13.14
C PHE A 75 -3.73 -31.19 12.25
N ASP A 76 -4.66 -30.24 12.17
CA ASP A 76 -5.85 -30.30 11.31
C ASP A 76 -5.78 -29.22 10.22
N PHE A 77 -5.60 -29.67 8.98
CA PHE A 77 -5.47 -28.82 7.79
C PHE A 77 -6.77 -28.68 6.98
N SER A 78 -7.86 -29.37 7.39
CA SER A 78 -9.05 -29.57 6.56
C SER A 78 -9.69 -28.28 6.03
N ALA A 79 -9.75 -27.23 6.85
CA ALA A 79 -10.29 -25.93 6.44
C ALA A 79 -9.48 -25.27 5.30
N TYR A 80 -8.15 -25.44 5.33
CA TYR A 80 -7.23 -24.88 4.35
C TYR A 80 -7.07 -25.78 3.13
N ASP A 81 -7.20 -27.10 3.27
CA ASP A 81 -7.18 -28.06 2.15
C ASP A 81 -8.21 -27.69 1.09
N SER A 82 -9.45 -27.42 1.52
CA SER A 82 -10.54 -27.01 0.62
C SER A 82 -10.23 -25.70 -0.11
N LEU A 83 -9.67 -24.70 0.59
CA LEU A 83 -9.28 -23.44 -0.03
C LEU A 83 -8.16 -23.63 -1.05
N LEU A 84 -7.09 -24.33 -0.65
CA LEU A 84 -5.89 -24.48 -1.47
C LEU A 84 -6.18 -25.25 -2.76
N LEU A 85 -7.02 -26.28 -2.70
CA LEU A 85 -7.49 -26.98 -3.90
C LEU A 85 -8.21 -26.05 -4.88
N ARG A 86 -9.08 -25.16 -4.37
CA ARG A 86 -9.81 -24.19 -5.20
C ARG A 86 -8.87 -23.13 -5.79
N LEU A 87 -7.89 -22.65 -5.03
CA LEU A 87 -6.86 -21.73 -5.53
C LEU A 87 -6.02 -22.38 -6.64
N GLN A 88 -5.59 -23.64 -6.46
CA GLN A 88 -4.85 -24.37 -7.47
C GLN A 88 -5.68 -24.62 -8.73
N ALA A 89 -6.96 -25.00 -8.60
CA ALA A 89 -7.87 -25.15 -9.73
C ALA A 89 -8.09 -23.83 -10.50
N ALA A 90 -8.02 -22.70 -9.80
CA ALA A 90 -8.04 -21.36 -10.36
C ALA A 90 -6.70 -20.92 -10.98
N GLY A 91 -5.63 -21.70 -10.86
CA GLY A 91 -4.29 -21.34 -11.32
C GLY A 91 -3.62 -20.25 -10.48
N LEU A 92 -4.04 -20.08 -9.23
CA LEU A 92 -3.47 -19.13 -8.27
C LEU A 92 -2.52 -19.86 -7.31
N ARG A 93 -1.36 -19.25 -7.04
CA ARG A 93 -0.44 -19.72 -5.99
C ARG A 93 -0.90 -19.26 -4.62
N ALA A 94 -0.78 -20.13 -3.63
CA ALA A 94 -0.86 -19.73 -2.24
C ALA A 94 0.47 -19.12 -1.79
N TYR A 95 0.39 -17.97 -1.14
CA TYR A 95 1.47 -17.36 -0.38
C TYR A 95 1.09 -17.45 1.10
N LEU A 96 1.62 -18.47 1.75
CA LEU A 96 1.28 -18.92 3.10
C LEU A 96 2.18 -18.27 4.13
N ILE A 97 1.59 -17.59 5.09
CA ILE A 97 2.31 -17.04 6.24
C ILE A 97 2.22 -18.05 7.38
N LEU A 98 3.37 -18.59 7.80
CA LEU A 98 3.48 -19.45 8.97
C LEU A 98 3.56 -18.56 10.21
N ASP A 99 2.43 -18.33 10.86
CA ASP A 99 2.27 -17.46 12.02
C ASP A 99 1.13 -18.01 12.89
N TYR A 100 0.59 -17.33 13.90
CA TYR A 100 1.37 -16.64 14.91
C TYR A 100 1.72 -17.64 16.04
N GLY A 101 1.71 -17.21 17.31
CA GLY A 101 1.88 -18.07 18.48
C GLY A 101 0.69 -19.00 18.72
N ASN A 102 0.86 -19.92 19.67
CA ASN A 102 -0.16 -20.90 20.06
C ASN A 102 -0.15 -21.04 21.59
N LEU A 103 -1.31 -20.84 22.22
CA LEU A 103 -1.48 -20.84 23.68
C LEU A 103 -1.09 -22.16 24.37
N LEU A 104 -0.91 -23.24 23.60
CA LEU A 104 -0.34 -24.49 24.09
C LEU A 104 1.15 -24.38 24.47
N TYR A 105 1.86 -23.37 23.94
CA TYR A 105 3.32 -23.25 24.02
C TYR A 105 3.81 -21.83 24.32
N THR A 106 3.04 -20.82 23.92
CA THR A 106 3.38 -19.40 24.07
C THR A 106 2.36 -18.68 24.96
N PRO A 107 2.76 -17.65 25.73
CA PRO A 107 1.86 -16.90 26.61
C PRO A 107 0.68 -16.24 25.88
N THR A 108 0.90 -15.77 24.65
CA THR A 108 -0.12 -15.16 23.79
C THR A 108 0.00 -15.71 22.37
N ILE A 109 -1.01 -15.45 21.54
CA ILE A 109 -0.92 -15.71 20.11
C ILE A 109 0.03 -14.75 19.39
N LYS A 110 0.52 -13.66 20.01
CA LYS A 110 1.48 -12.72 19.38
C LYS A 110 2.89 -12.84 19.95
N THR A 111 3.11 -13.73 20.91
CA THR A 111 4.46 -14.00 21.43
C THR A 111 5.27 -14.74 20.37
N GLY A 112 6.35 -14.11 19.90
CA GLY A 112 7.31 -14.73 18.99
C GLY A 112 8.06 -15.88 19.70
N PRO A 113 8.16 -17.08 19.10
CA PRO A 113 8.90 -18.20 19.69
C PRO A 113 10.38 -17.88 19.95
N ALA A 114 10.74 -17.59 21.20
CA ALA A 114 12.06 -17.08 21.57
C ALA A 114 12.88 -18.06 22.44
N ASP A 115 12.24 -18.99 23.16
CA ASP A 115 12.97 -20.04 23.88
C ASP A 115 13.05 -21.35 23.07
N PRO A 116 13.94 -22.29 23.45
CA PRO A 116 14.13 -23.54 22.70
C PRO A 116 12.87 -24.42 22.58
N ALA A 117 12.02 -24.47 23.62
CA ALA A 117 10.83 -25.31 23.63
C ALA A 117 9.73 -24.73 22.72
N GLN A 118 9.53 -23.42 22.78
CA GLN A 118 8.62 -22.69 21.88
C GLN A 118 9.04 -22.85 20.42
N ARG A 119 10.33 -22.65 20.12
CA ARG A 119 10.88 -22.83 18.77
C ARG A 119 10.72 -24.25 18.28
N ALA A 120 10.98 -25.24 19.13
CA ALA A 120 10.80 -26.65 18.78
C ALA A 120 9.33 -26.98 18.47
N ALA A 121 8.39 -26.41 19.23
CA ALA A 121 6.97 -26.58 18.99
C ALA A 121 6.52 -25.95 17.67
N PHE A 122 6.90 -24.69 17.43
CA PHE A 122 6.63 -24.03 16.15
C PHE A 122 7.26 -24.79 14.97
N CYS A 123 8.46 -25.35 15.13
CA CYS A 123 9.10 -26.16 14.09
C CYS A 123 8.33 -27.45 13.76
N ARG A 124 7.65 -28.08 14.72
CA ARG A 124 6.78 -29.23 14.41
C ARG A 124 5.59 -28.81 13.55
N PHE A 125 5.02 -27.63 13.82
CA PHE A 125 3.99 -27.04 12.97
C PHE A 125 4.49 -26.72 11.56
N VAL A 126 5.68 -26.12 11.43
CA VAL A 126 6.31 -25.88 10.12
C VAL A 126 6.53 -27.20 9.37
N GLU A 127 7.04 -28.23 10.05
CA GLU A 127 7.30 -29.54 9.45
C GLU A 127 6.00 -30.24 9.01
N ALA A 128 4.96 -30.22 9.84
CA ALA A 128 3.65 -30.74 9.48
C ALA A 128 3.07 -30.02 8.26
N SER A 129 3.14 -28.69 8.24
CA SER A 129 2.64 -27.87 7.13
C SER A 129 3.42 -28.13 5.83
N ALA A 130 4.74 -28.22 5.92
CA ALA A 130 5.61 -28.47 4.76
C ALA A 130 5.43 -29.89 4.21
N ARG A 131 5.26 -30.91 5.07
CA ARG A 131 4.95 -32.27 4.61
C ARG A 131 3.59 -32.36 3.92
N HIS A 132 2.62 -31.60 4.41
CA HIS A 132 1.25 -31.65 3.91
C HIS A 132 1.09 -30.88 2.58
N TYR A 133 1.73 -29.71 2.46
CA TYR A 133 1.55 -28.81 1.30
C TYR A 133 2.78 -28.61 0.41
N GLY A 134 3.97 -29.03 0.85
CA GLY A 134 5.23 -28.78 0.15
C GLY A 134 5.28 -29.38 -1.25
N GLY A 135 6.08 -28.74 -2.12
CA GLY A 135 6.31 -29.20 -3.49
C GLY A 135 5.19 -28.81 -4.47
N ARG A 136 4.23 -27.99 -4.02
CA ARG A 136 3.15 -27.44 -4.85
C ARG A 136 3.50 -26.09 -5.48
N GLY A 137 4.72 -25.59 -5.26
CA GLY A 137 5.15 -24.27 -5.71
C GLY A 137 4.56 -23.14 -4.86
N PHE A 138 4.10 -23.40 -3.65
CA PHE A 138 3.58 -22.36 -2.75
C PHE A 138 4.71 -21.45 -2.27
N ILE A 139 4.38 -20.21 -1.91
CA ILE A 139 5.32 -19.25 -1.36
C ILE A 139 5.19 -19.31 0.16
N TRP A 140 6.31 -19.51 0.86
CA TRP A 140 6.34 -19.65 2.32
C TRP A 140 6.93 -18.40 2.97
N GLU A 141 6.16 -17.73 3.82
CA GLU A 141 6.64 -16.69 4.74
C GLU A 141 6.75 -17.26 6.15
N VAL A 142 7.76 -16.84 6.91
CA VAL A 142 7.87 -17.20 8.32
C VAL A 142 7.61 -15.96 9.15
N TRP A 143 6.46 -15.96 9.83
CA TRP A 143 5.92 -14.86 10.64
C TRP A 143 5.51 -13.61 9.84
N ASN A 144 4.60 -12.82 10.39
CA ASN A 144 4.21 -11.51 9.85
C ASN A 144 4.76 -10.39 10.74
N GLU A 145 5.49 -9.43 10.17
CA GLU A 145 5.98 -8.22 10.85
C GLU A 145 6.71 -8.48 12.19
N PRO A 146 7.73 -9.36 12.21
CA PRO A 146 8.46 -9.71 13.43
C PRO A 146 9.23 -8.53 14.06
N ASP A 147 9.31 -7.40 13.36
CA ASP A 147 9.95 -6.17 13.79
C ASP A 147 8.99 -5.17 14.48
N ALA A 148 7.70 -5.49 14.53
CA ALA A 148 6.69 -4.74 15.27
C ALA A 148 6.33 -5.44 16.59
N ASP A 149 6.42 -4.73 17.72
CA ASP A 149 6.16 -5.30 19.05
C ASP A 149 4.75 -5.91 19.18
N HIS A 150 3.76 -5.39 18.43
CA HIS A 150 2.40 -5.93 18.39
C HIS A 150 2.30 -7.31 17.72
N PHE A 151 3.22 -7.59 16.79
CA PHE A 151 3.30 -8.87 16.10
C PHE A 151 4.41 -9.77 16.65
N TRP A 152 5.29 -9.25 17.51
CA TRP A 152 6.32 -10.02 18.22
C TRP A 152 6.41 -9.57 19.68
N GLU A 153 5.56 -10.15 20.52
CA GLU A 153 5.50 -9.81 21.94
C GLU A 153 6.61 -10.50 22.76
N PRO A 154 7.06 -9.88 23.87
CA PRO A 154 6.69 -8.53 24.33
C PRO A 154 7.43 -7.41 23.58
N ARG A 155 8.50 -7.74 22.85
CA ARG A 155 9.29 -6.79 22.09
C ARG A 155 9.98 -7.48 20.93
N ALA A 156 9.95 -6.87 19.76
CA ALA A 156 10.64 -7.33 18.56
C ALA A 156 12.12 -7.59 18.81
N ASN A 157 12.61 -8.75 18.33
CA ASN A 157 14.00 -9.15 18.47
C ASN A 157 14.49 -9.85 17.20
N ALA A 158 15.39 -9.19 16.48
CA ALA A 158 15.96 -9.71 15.24
C ALA A 158 16.73 -11.03 15.42
N ALA A 159 17.47 -11.20 16.53
CA ALA A 159 18.22 -12.42 16.77
C ALA A 159 17.29 -13.61 17.03
N ASP A 160 16.24 -13.40 17.82
CA ASP A 160 15.26 -14.45 18.09
C ASP A 160 14.47 -14.83 16.84
N TYR A 161 14.08 -13.84 16.04
CA TYR A 161 13.42 -14.06 14.76
C TYR A 161 14.31 -14.83 13.77
N VAL A 162 15.58 -14.44 13.61
CA VAL A 162 16.49 -15.12 12.67
C VAL A 162 16.72 -16.57 13.08
N GLU A 163 16.81 -16.86 14.38
CA GLU A 163 16.93 -18.24 14.86
C GLU A 163 15.68 -19.07 14.53
N LEU A 164 14.48 -18.51 14.70
CA LEU A 164 13.23 -19.15 14.28
C LEU A 164 13.20 -19.38 12.76
N ALA A 165 13.49 -18.33 11.98
CA ALA A 165 13.50 -18.36 10.52
C ALA A 165 14.52 -19.35 9.97
N ARG A 166 15.71 -19.47 10.58
CA ARG A 166 16.74 -20.45 10.22
C ARG A 166 16.25 -21.88 10.36
N ARG A 167 15.58 -22.19 11.47
CA ARG A 167 15.02 -23.53 11.72
C ARG A 167 13.87 -23.84 10.77
N ALA A 168 12.93 -22.91 10.62
CA ALA A 168 11.80 -23.04 9.71
C ALA A 168 12.26 -23.20 8.25
N ALA A 169 13.21 -22.36 7.79
CA ALA A 169 13.74 -22.44 6.44
C ALA A 169 14.48 -23.76 6.19
N SER A 170 15.24 -24.28 7.16
CA SER A 170 15.89 -25.59 7.04
C SER A 170 14.88 -26.73 6.82
N ILE A 171 13.75 -26.69 7.55
CA ILE A 171 12.64 -27.65 7.36
C ILE A 171 12.01 -27.49 5.99
N LEU A 172 11.66 -26.27 5.59
CA LEU A 172 11.07 -25.98 4.29
C LEU A 172 12.00 -26.40 3.13
N ARG A 173 13.31 -26.21 3.25
CA ARG A 173 14.27 -26.67 2.24
C ARG A 173 14.34 -28.20 2.13
N ARG A 174 14.12 -28.92 3.23
CA ARG A 174 14.12 -30.39 3.24
C ARG A 174 12.81 -30.94 2.65
N GLU A 175 11.67 -30.44 3.13
CA GLU A 175 10.35 -31.00 2.81
C GLU A 175 9.74 -30.38 1.54
N ALA A 176 10.13 -29.15 1.18
CA ALA A 176 9.64 -28.38 0.03
C ALA A 176 10.77 -27.69 -0.76
N PRO A 177 11.79 -28.41 -1.26
CA PRO A 177 13.01 -27.83 -1.83
C PRO A 177 12.80 -26.89 -3.04
N GLY A 178 11.73 -27.12 -3.81
CA GLY A 178 11.37 -26.32 -4.98
C GLY A 178 10.54 -25.06 -4.69
N ASP A 179 10.01 -24.93 -3.47
CA ASP A 179 9.12 -23.84 -3.09
C ASP A 179 9.95 -22.61 -2.64
N PRO A 180 9.55 -21.38 -3.02
CA PRO A 180 10.24 -20.18 -2.57
C PRO A 180 9.94 -19.85 -1.10
N ILE A 181 10.98 -19.37 -0.40
CA ILE A 181 10.91 -18.87 0.96
C ILE A 181 11.13 -17.36 0.94
N VAL A 182 10.22 -16.60 1.53
CA VAL A 182 10.25 -15.14 1.60
C VAL A 182 10.37 -14.71 3.06
N LEU A 183 11.31 -13.82 3.36
CA LEU A 183 11.63 -13.34 4.72
C LEU A 183 12.07 -11.87 4.66
N PRO A 184 11.93 -11.02 5.69
CA PRO A 184 11.35 -11.32 6.99
C PRO A 184 9.90 -10.88 7.16
N ALA A 185 9.24 -10.37 6.11
CA ALA A 185 7.93 -9.71 6.21
C ALA A 185 7.95 -8.45 7.10
N ALA A 186 8.98 -7.60 6.97
CA ALA A 186 9.15 -6.46 7.87
C ALA A 186 8.07 -5.39 7.70
N ALA A 187 7.64 -4.79 8.81
CA ALA A 187 6.78 -3.62 8.87
C ALA A 187 7.53 -2.38 8.34
N GLY A 188 7.29 -2.04 7.07
CA GLY A 188 8.03 -0.99 6.38
C GLY A 188 9.51 -1.30 6.21
N PHE A 189 10.34 -0.26 6.32
CA PHE A 189 11.80 -0.36 6.16
C PHE A 189 12.50 -0.12 7.50
N ASN A 190 12.25 -0.97 8.50
CA ASN A 190 12.96 -0.93 9.77
C ASN A 190 14.46 -1.27 9.56
N TRP A 191 15.25 -0.26 9.21
CA TRP A 191 16.64 -0.44 8.80
C TRP A 191 17.51 -1.14 9.85
N PRO A 192 17.44 -0.78 11.16
CA PRO A 192 18.18 -1.51 12.18
C PRO A 192 17.82 -2.99 12.25
N PHE A 193 16.53 -3.33 12.15
CA PHE A 193 16.08 -4.72 12.17
C PHE A 193 16.54 -5.50 10.93
N LEU A 194 16.35 -4.93 9.73
CA LEU A 194 16.76 -5.54 8.47
C LEU A 194 18.28 -5.79 8.44
N GLU A 195 19.08 -4.79 8.85
CA GLU A 195 20.53 -4.93 8.92
C GLU A 195 20.97 -5.98 9.94
N ALA A 196 20.32 -6.04 11.11
CA ALA A 196 20.58 -7.07 12.11
C ALA A 196 20.26 -8.48 11.57
N CYS A 197 19.14 -8.63 10.88
CA CYS A 197 18.76 -9.89 10.25
C CYS A 197 19.78 -10.35 9.20
N PHE A 198 20.22 -9.43 8.33
CA PHE A 198 21.19 -9.76 7.28
C PHE A 198 22.57 -10.10 7.86
N ARG A 199 23.01 -9.38 8.89
CA ARG A 199 24.24 -9.69 9.61
C ARG A 199 24.20 -11.07 10.28
N ALA A 200 23.02 -11.50 10.71
CA ALA A 200 22.79 -12.83 11.28
C ALA A 200 22.58 -13.93 10.22
N GLY A 201 22.74 -13.63 8.92
CA GLY A 201 22.72 -14.62 7.83
C GLY A 201 21.33 -14.94 7.26
N LEU A 202 20.32 -14.07 7.47
CA LEU A 202 18.96 -14.29 6.94
C LEU A 202 18.94 -14.44 5.40
N LEU A 203 19.81 -13.72 4.70
CA LEU A 203 19.88 -13.74 3.23
C LEU A 203 20.32 -15.10 2.65
N ASP A 204 20.99 -15.94 3.44
CA ASP A 204 21.35 -17.30 3.02
C ASP A 204 20.10 -18.19 2.92
N LEU A 205 19.07 -17.89 3.69
CA LEU A 205 17.86 -18.68 3.84
C LEU A 205 16.78 -18.32 2.80
N ALA A 206 16.69 -17.04 2.45
CA ALA A 206 15.59 -16.47 1.67
C ALA A 206 15.80 -16.60 0.14
N ASP A 207 14.72 -16.84 -0.61
CA ASP A 207 14.67 -16.61 -2.06
C ASP A 207 14.20 -15.18 -2.39
N GLY A 208 13.45 -14.54 -1.49
CA GLY A 208 13.04 -13.14 -1.60
C GLY A 208 13.02 -12.41 -0.26
N VAL A 209 13.25 -11.10 -0.31
CA VAL A 209 13.18 -10.18 0.83
C VAL A 209 11.89 -9.37 0.78
N SER A 210 10.96 -9.64 1.71
CA SER A 210 9.69 -8.90 1.81
C SER A 210 9.73 -7.77 2.84
N VAL A 211 9.12 -6.65 2.47
CA VAL A 211 8.82 -5.50 3.33
C VAL A 211 7.40 -4.99 3.04
N HIS A 212 6.76 -4.35 4.03
CA HIS A 212 5.39 -3.81 3.95
C HIS A 212 5.42 -2.27 3.94
N PRO A 213 5.61 -1.62 2.79
CA PRO A 213 6.02 -0.22 2.69
C PRO A 213 4.90 0.81 2.96
N TYR A 214 3.97 0.52 3.88
CA TYR A 214 2.93 1.44 4.31
C TYR A 214 3.49 2.80 4.72
N ARG A 215 2.84 3.85 4.25
CA ARG A 215 3.25 5.25 4.43
C ARG A 215 2.06 6.18 4.19
N PRO A 216 2.01 7.35 4.83
CA PRO A 216 0.90 8.29 4.67
C PRO A 216 0.90 8.98 3.28
N GLY A 217 2.10 9.25 2.74
CA GLY A 217 2.26 10.00 1.49
C GLY A 217 2.13 9.15 0.22
N PRO A 218 2.39 9.77 -0.95
CA PRO A 218 2.28 9.09 -2.25
C PRO A 218 3.18 7.86 -2.38
N PRO A 219 2.76 6.83 -3.15
CA PRO A 219 3.54 5.60 -3.34
C PRO A 219 4.96 5.84 -3.83
N GLU A 220 5.19 6.78 -4.74
CA GLU A 220 6.47 7.07 -5.41
C GLU A 220 7.61 7.37 -4.43
N THR A 221 7.26 7.85 -3.23
CA THR A 221 8.24 8.13 -2.17
C THR A 221 9.04 6.89 -1.76
N VAL A 222 8.56 5.67 -2.04
CA VAL A 222 9.26 4.40 -1.73
C VAL A 222 10.48 4.15 -2.59
N ALA A 223 10.60 4.79 -3.76
CA ALA A 223 11.66 4.49 -4.73
C ALA A 223 13.07 4.58 -4.12
N LYS A 224 13.30 5.55 -3.22
CA LYS A 224 14.57 5.72 -2.51
C LYS A 224 14.83 4.58 -1.51
N ASP A 225 13.78 4.10 -0.84
CA ASP A 225 13.88 3.01 0.12
C ASP A 225 14.16 1.69 -0.61
N TRP A 226 13.52 1.44 -1.76
CA TRP A 226 13.84 0.27 -2.60
C TRP A 226 15.29 0.27 -3.07
N ALA A 227 15.80 1.41 -3.52
CA ALA A 227 17.20 1.54 -3.91
C ALA A 227 18.15 1.26 -2.73
N LYS A 228 17.83 1.78 -1.53
CA LYS A 228 18.60 1.53 -0.31
C LYS A 228 18.55 0.06 0.12
N LEU A 229 17.38 -0.58 0.07
CA LEU A 229 17.24 -2.00 0.40
C LEU A 229 18.04 -2.87 -0.58
N ARG A 230 17.99 -2.58 -1.88
CA ARG A 230 18.78 -3.30 -2.90
C ARG A 230 20.28 -3.17 -2.64
N ALA A 231 20.75 -1.98 -2.30
CA ALA A 231 22.15 -1.76 -1.93
C ALA A 231 22.53 -2.53 -0.65
N LEU A 232 21.63 -2.56 0.34
CA LEU A 232 21.85 -3.30 1.58
C LEU A 232 21.94 -4.81 1.35
N VAL A 233 21.03 -5.40 0.57
CA VAL A 233 21.08 -6.82 0.17
C VAL A 233 22.39 -7.12 -0.56
N LYS A 234 22.76 -6.30 -1.56
CA LYS A 234 24.01 -6.48 -2.31
C LYS A 234 25.26 -6.39 -1.42
N ARG A 235 25.24 -5.53 -0.38
CA ARG A 235 26.35 -5.39 0.56
C ARG A 235 26.61 -6.67 1.36
N PHE A 236 25.55 -7.35 1.80
CA PHE A 236 25.66 -8.59 2.58
C PHE A 236 25.74 -9.85 1.71
N HIS A 237 25.23 -9.83 0.49
CA HIS A 237 25.20 -11.00 -0.39
C HIS A 237 25.46 -10.65 -1.87
N PRO A 238 26.68 -10.19 -2.24
CA PRO A 238 26.97 -9.59 -3.54
C PRO A 238 26.86 -10.52 -4.76
N HIS A 239 26.89 -11.84 -4.55
CA HIS A 239 26.96 -12.84 -5.62
C HIS A 239 25.65 -13.59 -5.88
N ARG A 240 24.59 -13.33 -5.11
CA ARG A 240 23.29 -14.01 -5.27
C ARG A 240 22.23 -12.99 -5.63
N HIS A 241 21.39 -13.37 -6.58
CA HIS A 241 20.16 -12.64 -6.84
C HIS A 241 19.13 -13.02 -5.79
N ILE A 242 18.66 -12.03 -5.02
CA ILE A 242 17.57 -12.17 -4.06
C ILE A 242 16.49 -11.18 -4.49
N GLU A 243 15.28 -11.66 -4.69
CA GLU A 243 14.16 -10.84 -5.14
C GLU A 243 13.76 -9.86 -4.03
N LEU A 244 13.48 -8.61 -4.38
CA LEU A 244 12.82 -7.68 -3.45
C LEU A 244 11.32 -7.77 -3.67
N ILE A 245 10.56 -7.93 -2.58
CA ILE A 245 9.13 -8.19 -2.61
C ILE A 245 8.42 -7.10 -1.81
N CYS A 246 7.38 -6.53 -2.40
CA CYS A 246 6.39 -5.77 -1.65
C CYS A 246 5.40 -6.80 -1.06
N GLY A 247 5.61 -7.16 0.22
CA GLY A 247 4.92 -8.26 0.89
C GLY A 247 3.49 -7.92 1.31
N GLU A 248 3.21 -6.62 1.47
CA GLU A 248 1.88 -6.09 1.75
C GLU A 248 1.89 -4.58 1.54
N TRP A 249 0.96 -4.03 0.76
CA TRP A 249 0.75 -2.58 0.72
C TRP A 249 -0.63 -2.21 0.18
N GLY A 250 -1.25 -1.22 0.81
CA GLY A 250 -2.49 -0.60 0.35
C GLY A 250 -2.67 0.79 0.94
N TYR A 251 -3.79 1.42 0.59
CA TYR A 251 -4.25 2.67 1.18
C TYR A 251 -5.71 2.52 1.57
N SER A 252 -6.11 3.17 2.66
CA SER A 252 -7.50 3.19 3.09
C SER A 252 -8.21 4.36 2.43
N ASP A 253 -9.35 4.17 1.78
CA ASP A 253 -10.12 5.31 1.26
C ASP A 253 -10.75 6.16 2.38
N ALA A 254 -10.82 5.66 3.62
CA ALA A 254 -11.24 6.44 4.78
C ALA A 254 -10.20 7.48 5.21
N THR A 255 -8.91 7.26 4.89
CA THR A 255 -7.82 8.19 5.22
C THR A 255 -7.24 8.87 3.99
N THR A 256 -7.43 8.30 2.80
CA THR A 256 -6.94 8.85 1.54
C THR A 256 -7.71 10.12 1.18
N PRO A 257 -7.04 11.29 1.09
CA PRO A 257 -7.68 12.51 0.64
C PRO A 257 -8.13 12.40 -0.81
N GLY A 258 -9.35 12.82 -1.13
CA GLY A 258 -9.75 13.03 -2.52
C GLY A 258 -8.92 14.17 -3.12
N LEU A 259 -8.02 13.85 -4.04
CA LEU A 259 -7.12 14.83 -4.66
C LEU A 259 -7.68 15.31 -6.00
N GLY A 260 -7.89 16.62 -6.11
CA GLY A 260 -8.25 17.30 -7.34
C GLY A 260 -7.14 18.25 -7.79
N LEU A 261 -6.69 18.11 -9.04
CA LEU A 261 -5.74 19.04 -9.69
C LEU A 261 -6.39 19.67 -10.92
N ALA A 262 -6.38 21.00 -11.01
CA ALA A 262 -6.89 21.73 -12.17
C ALA A 262 -5.94 22.87 -12.56
N SER A 263 -5.72 23.02 -13.88
CA SER A 263 -5.01 24.17 -14.46
C SER A 263 -5.91 25.41 -14.50
N ALA A 264 -5.36 26.59 -14.19
CA ALA A 264 -6.07 27.87 -14.34
C ALA A 264 -6.15 28.25 -15.83
N PRO A 265 -7.29 28.02 -16.54
CA PRO A 265 -8.49 28.84 -16.31
C PRO A 265 -9.84 28.10 -16.52
N GLY A 266 -9.98 26.85 -16.05
CA GLY A 266 -11.23 26.08 -16.21
C GLY A 266 -12.35 26.37 -15.19
N VAL A 267 -12.18 27.36 -14.31
CA VAL A 267 -13.11 27.63 -13.20
C VAL A 267 -13.89 28.91 -13.52
N GLY A 268 -15.16 28.77 -13.92
CA GLY A 268 -16.03 29.91 -14.18
C GLY A 268 -16.12 30.84 -12.96
N GLN A 269 -16.20 32.16 -13.21
CA GLN A 269 -16.33 33.23 -12.21
C GLN A 269 -17.38 32.94 -11.11
N ALA A 270 -18.35 32.04 -11.37
CA ALA A 270 -19.41 31.65 -10.47
C ALA A 270 -18.96 30.90 -9.19
N ILE A 271 -17.83 30.17 -9.19
CA ILE A 271 -17.36 29.45 -7.99
C ILE A 271 -16.69 30.39 -6.99
N LEU A 272 -16.08 31.48 -7.47
CA LEU A 272 -15.45 32.51 -6.64
C LEU A 272 -16.45 33.49 -6.01
N ALA A 273 -17.72 33.43 -6.42
CA ALA A 273 -18.79 34.33 -5.98
C ALA A 273 -19.64 33.76 -4.83
N ARG A 274 -19.40 32.52 -4.38
CA ARG A 274 -20.12 31.97 -3.22
C ARG A 274 -19.51 32.50 -1.93
N PRO A 275 -20.31 33.13 -1.03
CA PRO A 275 -19.81 33.57 0.25
C PRO A 275 -19.34 32.35 1.05
N ASN A 276 -18.07 32.36 1.45
CA ASN A 276 -17.50 31.35 2.33
C ASN A 276 -18.32 31.32 3.64
N PRO A 277 -18.98 30.19 4.00
CA PRO A 277 -19.76 30.10 5.23
C PRO A 277 -18.88 30.27 6.47
N PHE A 278 -17.57 30.01 6.34
CA PHE A 278 -16.57 30.45 7.30
C PHE A 278 -16.15 31.87 6.90
N LYS A 279 -16.54 32.89 7.70
CA LYS A 279 -16.00 34.24 7.58
C LYS A 279 -14.47 34.18 7.74
N MET A 280 -13.71 33.96 6.67
CA MET A 280 -12.28 34.23 6.64
C MET A 280 -12.07 35.74 6.50
N ARG A 281 -12.59 36.50 7.46
CA ARG A 281 -12.23 37.91 7.63
C ARG A 281 -10.89 37.93 8.35
N GLY A 282 -9.84 38.19 7.59
CA GLY A 282 -8.49 38.19 8.13
C GLY A 282 -8.00 36.76 8.27
N TYR A 283 -7.12 36.37 7.36
CA TYR A 283 -6.21 35.26 7.59
C TYR A 283 -5.67 35.37 9.03
N ARG A 284 -5.87 34.35 9.88
CA ARG A 284 -4.99 34.20 11.05
C ARG A 284 -3.62 33.84 10.48
N MET A 285 -2.87 34.88 10.16
CA MET A 285 -1.54 34.78 9.58
C MET A 285 -0.62 34.39 10.73
N LYS A 286 0.24 33.39 10.51
CA LYS A 286 1.52 33.36 11.21
C LYS A 286 2.14 34.77 11.07
N PRO A 287 2.78 35.34 12.10
CA PRO A 287 3.56 36.58 11.92
C PRO A 287 4.41 36.47 10.64
N GLY A 288 4.44 37.53 9.82
CA GLY A 288 5.32 37.67 8.65
C GLY A 288 4.95 36.95 7.34
N LEU A 289 3.66 36.82 7.00
CA LEU A 289 3.24 36.58 5.61
C LEU A 289 3.28 37.87 4.77
N GLU A 290 3.87 37.81 3.59
CA GLU A 290 3.93 38.90 2.60
C GLU A 290 2.79 38.74 1.58
N GLY A 291 2.06 39.82 1.29
CA GLY A 291 1.00 39.86 0.28
C GLY A 291 1.28 40.83 -0.87
N GLY A 292 0.33 40.94 -1.81
CA GLY A 292 0.44 41.87 -2.94
C GLY A 292 1.08 41.25 -4.19
N PHE A 293 1.14 39.92 -4.29
CA PHE A 293 1.75 39.25 -5.43
C PHE A 293 0.70 38.90 -6.52
N PRO A 294 1.11 38.84 -7.80
CA PRO A 294 0.21 38.47 -8.89
C PRO A 294 -0.45 37.11 -8.67
N ASP A 295 -1.78 37.08 -8.72
CA ASP A 295 -2.61 35.88 -8.59
C ASP A 295 -3.04 35.32 -9.97
N PRO A 296 -3.66 34.12 -10.03
CA PRO A 296 -4.05 33.50 -11.31
C PRO A 296 -5.04 34.31 -12.17
N LEU A 297 -5.73 35.30 -11.59
CA LEU A 297 -6.75 36.10 -12.27
C LEU A 297 -6.21 37.47 -12.69
N GLY A 298 -4.91 37.72 -12.52
CA GLY A 298 -4.28 39.01 -12.81
C GLY A 298 -4.48 40.07 -11.72
N GLY A 299 -5.05 39.67 -10.57
CA GLY A 299 -5.08 40.50 -9.37
C GLY A 299 -3.77 40.40 -8.58
N HIS A 300 -3.73 41.00 -7.39
CA HIS A 300 -2.57 41.01 -6.50
C HIS A 300 -2.89 40.39 -5.12
N GLN A 301 -3.70 39.32 -5.09
CA GLN A 301 -4.13 38.68 -3.84
C GLN A 301 -3.26 37.49 -3.40
N ALA A 302 -2.22 37.14 -4.15
CA ALA A 302 -1.34 36.04 -3.76
C ALA A 302 -0.44 36.44 -2.56
N VAL A 303 -0.14 35.45 -1.73
CA VAL A 303 0.70 35.57 -0.54
C VAL A 303 1.86 34.58 -0.58
N ARG A 304 2.92 34.86 0.16
CA ARG A 304 4.05 33.95 0.45
C ARG A 304 4.58 34.18 1.86
N LEU A 305 5.33 33.23 2.41
CA LEU A 305 6.06 33.45 3.66
C LEU A 305 7.11 34.55 3.47
N GLY A 306 7.19 35.49 4.43
CA GLY A 306 8.24 36.47 4.52
C GLY A 306 9.58 35.85 4.86
N THR A 307 10.66 36.61 4.72
CA THR A 307 12.03 36.11 4.96
C THR A 307 12.31 35.79 6.43
N ALA A 308 11.73 36.53 7.37
CA ALA A 308 11.96 36.35 8.81
C ALA A 308 11.30 35.08 9.40
N ASP A 309 10.28 34.53 8.73
CA ASP A 309 9.54 33.32 9.17
C ASP A 309 10.01 32.04 8.49
N LYS A 310 11.05 32.19 7.66
CA LYS A 310 11.83 31.10 7.09
C LYS A 310 12.90 30.73 8.10
N LEU A 311 12.97 29.44 8.44
CA LEU A 311 13.86 28.97 9.48
C LEU A 311 15.31 29.01 8.98
N ASP A 312 16.08 30.00 9.42
CA ASP A 312 17.55 30.02 9.25
C ASP A 312 18.27 29.09 10.25
N GLU A 313 17.54 28.39 11.13
CA GLU A 313 18.10 27.53 12.18
C GLU A 313 18.36 26.09 11.72
N PRO A 314 19.61 25.59 11.81
CA PRO A 314 19.92 24.17 11.59
C PRO A 314 19.19 23.30 12.61
N GLY A 315 18.30 22.41 12.14
CA GLY A 315 17.60 21.42 12.97
C GLY A 315 16.10 21.62 13.16
N ARG A 316 15.52 22.77 12.75
CA ARG A 316 14.07 22.90 12.57
C ARG A 316 13.72 22.64 11.10
N ALA A 317 12.96 21.58 10.83
CA ALA A 317 12.95 20.96 9.51
C ALA A 317 12.04 21.60 8.45
N THR A 318 11.07 22.45 8.81
CA THR A 318 10.03 22.92 7.86
C THR A 318 9.46 24.30 8.20
N SER A 319 9.48 25.22 7.23
CA SER A 319 8.70 26.47 7.27
C SER A 319 7.33 26.26 6.63
N GLY A 320 6.30 26.94 7.14
CA GLY A 320 4.94 26.79 6.66
C GLY A 320 3.93 27.77 7.25
N LEU A 321 2.70 27.65 6.76
CA LEU A 321 1.52 28.41 7.18
C LEU A 321 0.50 27.45 7.79
N ILE A 322 -0.09 27.85 8.91
CA ILE A 322 -1.21 27.18 9.57
C ILE A 322 -2.34 28.20 9.64
N ALA A 323 -3.55 27.79 9.28
CA ALA A 323 -4.76 28.57 9.47
C ALA A 323 -5.62 27.94 10.57
N ASP A 324 -5.81 28.63 11.69
CA ASP A 324 -6.67 28.14 12.78
C ASP A 324 -8.15 28.35 12.48
N GLY A 325 -8.98 27.43 12.98
CA GLY A 325 -10.43 27.52 12.97
C GLY A 325 -11.09 26.16 13.18
N LEU A 326 -12.35 26.18 13.61
CA LEU A 326 -13.03 24.98 14.08
C LEU A 326 -13.76 24.25 12.93
N LEU A 327 -13.34 23.01 12.62
CA LEU A 327 -14.07 22.09 11.75
C LEU A 327 -14.68 20.97 12.60
N ARG A 328 -15.95 20.64 12.39
CA ARG A 328 -16.66 19.67 13.22
C ARG A 328 -16.30 18.24 12.81
N GLY A 329 -16.15 17.37 13.79
CA GLY A 329 -16.00 15.93 13.52
C GLY A 329 -17.23 15.32 12.83
N GLY A 330 -17.01 14.25 12.07
CA GLY A 330 -18.04 13.53 11.34
C GLY A 330 -18.50 14.21 10.04
N ARG A 331 -17.71 15.13 9.48
CA ARG A 331 -18.04 15.90 8.27
C ARG A 331 -16.92 15.83 7.25
N TYR A 332 -17.27 15.97 5.98
CA TYR A 332 -16.30 16.11 4.90
C TYR A 332 -15.96 17.58 4.66
N TYR A 333 -14.67 17.86 4.47
CA TYR A 333 -14.18 19.18 4.15
C TYR A 333 -13.28 19.13 2.93
N THR A 334 -13.49 20.04 2.00
CA THR A 334 -12.55 20.30 0.89
C THR A 334 -11.75 21.54 1.21
N VAL A 335 -10.44 21.37 1.31
CA VAL A 335 -9.48 22.46 1.35
C VAL A 335 -8.95 22.65 -0.06
N SER A 336 -8.99 23.87 -0.59
CA SER A 336 -8.39 24.16 -1.88
C SER A 336 -7.61 25.46 -1.86
N ALA A 337 -6.53 25.52 -2.63
CA ALA A 337 -5.76 26.73 -2.85
C ALA A 337 -5.04 26.65 -4.20
N TYR A 338 -4.71 27.81 -4.77
CA TYR A 338 -3.83 27.88 -5.92
C TYR A 338 -2.39 27.97 -5.44
N PHE A 339 -1.49 27.23 -6.09
CA PHE A 339 -0.06 27.27 -5.82
C PHE A 339 0.74 27.47 -7.11
N ARG A 340 1.89 28.15 -6.97
CA ARG A 340 2.98 28.18 -7.97
C ARG A 340 4.31 28.44 -7.27
N THR A 341 5.41 28.23 -7.97
CA THR A 341 6.76 28.62 -7.52
C THR A 341 7.42 29.57 -8.53
N ALA A 342 8.22 30.54 -8.08
CA ALA A 342 9.09 31.33 -8.95
C ALA A 342 10.35 30.55 -9.38
N GLY A 343 10.71 29.49 -8.66
CA GLY A 343 11.92 28.70 -8.86
C GLY A 343 11.70 27.44 -9.71
N PRO A 344 12.62 26.47 -9.61
CA PRO A 344 12.40 25.09 -10.07
C PRO A 344 11.18 24.45 -9.38
N PRO A 345 10.64 23.35 -9.94
CA PRO A 345 9.57 22.59 -9.30
C PRO A 345 9.86 22.30 -7.82
N LEU A 346 8.83 22.45 -6.99
CA LEU A 346 8.92 22.33 -5.54
C LEU A 346 7.85 21.37 -5.02
N GLU A 347 8.22 20.55 -4.04
CA GLU A 347 7.27 19.75 -3.26
C GLU A 347 6.81 20.53 -2.03
N LEU A 348 5.49 20.74 -1.92
CA LEU A 348 4.83 21.25 -0.72
C LEU A 348 4.02 20.14 -0.07
N ARG A 349 3.85 20.23 1.24
CA ARG A 349 2.85 19.46 1.99
C ARG A 349 1.64 20.35 2.22
N PHE A 350 0.47 19.98 1.75
CA PHE A 350 -0.77 20.76 1.89
C PHE A 350 -1.92 19.88 2.39
N GLY A 351 -2.80 20.40 3.26
CA GLY A 351 -3.98 19.67 3.73
C GLY A 351 -4.50 20.13 5.09
N LEU A 352 -5.31 19.32 5.77
CA LEU A 352 -5.78 19.63 7.14
C LEU A 352 -4.70 19.33 8.17
N ALA A 353 -4.82 19.97 9.34
CA ALA A 353 -3.71 20.04 10.27
C ALA A 353 -3.40 18.74 11.03
N ASP A 354 -4.35 17.81 11.03
CA ASP A 354 -4.30 16.58 11.80
C ASP A 354 -4.19 15.38 10.84
N ASP A 355 -2.95 15.07 10.46
CA ASP A 355 -2.50 13.93 9.64
C ASP A 355 -2.95 13.86 8.16
N HIS A 356 -3.82 14.75 7.72
CA HIS A 356 -4.37 14.73 6.38
C HIS A 356 -3.65 15.72 5.44
N VAL A 357 -2.36 15.46 5.20
CA VAL A 357 -1.50 16.33 4.39
C VAL A 357 -0.91 15.56 3.21
N GLU A 358 -1.16 16.05 2.01
CA GLU A 358 -0.63 15.49 0.77
C GLU A 358 0.63 16.20 0.31
N THR A 359 1.52 15.44 -0.31
CA THR A 359 2.66 16.01 -1.03
C THR A 359 2.20 16.41 -2.43
N ILE A 360 2.30 17.69 -2.74
CA ILE A 360 1.96 18.26 -4.04
C ILE A 360 3.22 18.81 -4.70
N GLU A 361 3.36 18.57 -6.00
CA GLU A 361 4.40 19.19 -6.80
C GLU A 361 3.83 20.43 -7.49
N ILE A 362 4.52 21.55 -7.32
CA ILE A 362 4.17 22.83 -7.92
C ILE A 362 5.30 23.30 -8.83
N ASP A 363 4.93 23.99 -9.91
CA ASP A 363 5.87 24.55 -10.88
C ASP A 363 5.58 26.04 -11.08
N LYS A 364 6.10 26.62 -12.16
CA LYS A 364 5.91 28.05 -12.48
C LYS A 364 4.47 28.40 -12.87
N THR A 365 3.62 27.41 -13.15
CA THR A 365 2.22 27.59 -13.51
C THR A 365 1.34 27.59 -12.26
N TRP A 366 0.31 28.44 -12.28
CA TRP A 366 -0.72 28.39 -11.25
C TRP A 366 -1.54 27.12 -11.39
N ARG A 367 -1.53 26.29 -10.34
CA ARG A 367 -2.35 25.08 -10.24
C ARG A 367 -3.27 25.18 -9.05
N ARG A 368 -4.56 24.89 -9.25
CA ARG A 368 -5.48 24.69 -8.15
C ARG A 368 -5.28 23.28 -7.62
N VAL A 369 -5.03 23.19 -6.32
CA VAL A 369 -5.01 21.95 -5.57
C VAL A 369 -6.23 21.92 -4.67
N SER A 370 -6.97 20.82 -4.71
CA SER A 370 -8.09 20.55 -3.81
C SER A 370 -7.87 19.21 -3.12
N LEU A 371 -8.10 19.19 -1.80
CA LEU A 371 -8.01 18.00 -0.95
C LEU A 371 -9.30 17.87 -0.18
N THR A 372 -10.05 16.81 -0.46
CA THR A 372 -11.28 16.48 0.25
C THR A 372 -11.00 15.39 1.28
N ILE A 373 -11.37 15.63 2.53
CA ILE A 373 -11.12 14.68 3.61
C ILE A 373 -12.29 14.55 4.58
N PHE A 374 -12.31 13.45 5.32
CA PHE A 374 -13.24 13.24 6.42
C PHE A 374 -12.60 13.66 7.75
N ALA A 375 -13.15 14.69 8.41
CA ALA A 375 -12.71 15.08 9.74
C ALA A 375 -13.27 14.09 10.77
N ARG A 376 -12.45 13.13 11.24
CA ARG A 376 -12.88 12.10 12.22
C ARG A 376 -13.28 12.70 13.56
N HIS A 377 -12.56 13.72 14.00
CA HIS A 377 -12.82 14.45 15.23
C HIS A 377 -12.93 15.95 14.92
N THR A 378 -13.43 16.73 15.87
CA THR A 378 -13.41 18.19 15.75
C THR A 378 -11.96 18.65 15.78
N VAL A 379 -11.56 19.40 14.74
CA VAL A 379 -10.20 19.95 14.60
C VAL A 379 -10.25 21.47 14.74
N ASP A 380 -9.26 22.07 15.39
CA ASP A 380 -9.17 23.52 15.61
C ASP A 380 -8.23 24.23 14.62
N ARG A 381 -7.78 23.49 13.60
CA ARG A 381 -6.91 23.98 12.53
C ARG A 381 -7.50 23.63 11.16
N MET A 382 -7.81 24.68 10.40
CA MET A 382 -8.53 24.59 9.12
C MET A 382 -7.68 24.18 7.92
N PHE A 383 -6.37 24.47 7.89
CA PHE A 383 -5.43 23.89 6.93
C PHE A 383 -3.99 24.25 7.27
N GLN A 384 -3.06 23.53 6.66
CA GLN A 384 -1.63 23.78 6.76
C GLN A 384 -0.92 23.58 5.41
N VAL A 385 0.13 24.36 5.19
CA VAL A 385 1.07 24.19 4.09
C VAL A 385 2.50 24.28 4.60
N TYR A 386 3.35 23.32 4.24
CA TYR A 386 4.77 23.30 4.63
C TYR A 386 5.69 22.93 3.47
N GLU A 387 6.90 23.41 3.54
CA GLU A 387 8.00 22.97 2.68
C GLU A 387 8.53 21.61 3.16
N ARG A 388 8.81 20.67 2.25
CA ARG A 388 9.42 19.37 2.60
C ARG A 388 10.94 19.47 2.77
N ALA A 389 11.58 20.44 2.11
CA ALA A 389 13.00 20.74 2.23
C ALA A 389 13.16 22.14 2.82
N PRO A 390 14.09 22.36 3.76
CA PRO A 390 14.30 23.68 4.36
C PRO A 390 14.72 24.71 3.29
N ASN A 391 14.24 25.94 3.46
CA ASN A 391 14.75 27.16 2.81
C ASN A 391 14.48 27.30 1.31
N ASN A 392 13.30 26.90 0.80
CA ASN A 392 12.91 27.24 -0.57
C ASN A 392 11.74 28.25 -0.61
N PRO A 393 12.03 29.56 -0.53
CA PRO A 393 11.04 30.65 -0.36
C PRO A 393 10.14 30.92 -1.56
N ALA A 394 10.28 30.17 -2.66
CA ALA A 394 9.81 30.61 -3.96
C ALA A 394 8.33 30.32 -4.22
N TRP A 395 7.60 29.70 -3.30
CA TRP A 395 6.20 29.38 -3.50
C TRP A 395 5.25 30.53 -3.17
N PHE A 396 4.16 30.58 -3.92
CA PHE A 396 3.05 31.52 -3.76
C PHE A 396 1.77 30.74 -3.60
N MET A 397 0.87 31.26 -2.77
CA MET A 397 -0.47 30.71 -2.56
C MET A 397 -1.51 31.81 -2.83
N ALA A 398 -2.61 31.44 -3.49
CA ALA A 398 -3.75 32.35 -3.70
C ALA A 398 -5.07 31.63 -3.44
N PHE A 399 -6.05 32.40 -2.95
CA PHE A 399 -7.45 31.99 -2.76
C PHE A 399 -7.62 30.67 -1.97
N PRO A 400 -7.08 30.52 -0.75
CA PRO A 400 -7.38 29.35 0.06
C PRO A 400 -8.86 29.34 0.47
N GLN A 401 -9.49 28.18 0.34
CA GLN A 401 -10.89 27.93 0.63
C GLN A 401 -11.01 26.65 1.46
N VAL A 402 -11.91 26.65 2.43
CA VAL A 402 -12.30 25.46 3.21
C VAL A 402 -13.81 25.41 3.20
N GLU A 403 -14.36 24.34 2.64
CA GLU A 403 -15.80 24.17 2.44
C GLU A 403 -16.24 22.82 2.97
N GLU A 404 -17.31 22.79 3.77
CA GLU A 404 -18.00 21.53 4.07
C GLU A 404 -18.55 21.00 2.76
N THR A 405 -18.22 19.75 2.44
CA THR A 405 -18.52 19.12 1.16
C THR A 405 -19.58 18.05 1.35
N ASP A 406 -20.40 17.85 0.32
CA ASP A 406 -21.34 16.73 0.28
C ASP A 406 -20.60 15.39 0.44
N SER A 407 -21.16 14.51 1.27
CA SER A 407 -20.52 13.24 1.61
C SER A 407 -20.38 12.30 0.42
N GLU A 408 -21.35 12.28 -0.49
CA GLU A 408 -21.33 11.37 -1.64
C GLU A 408 -20.21 11.77 -2.62
N ALA A 409 -20.13 13.06 -2.95
CA ALA A 409 -19.07 13.57 -3.84
C ALA A 409 -17.68 13.38 -3.22
N ALA A 410 -17.55 13.54 -1.90
CA ALA A 410 -16.30 13.33 -1.18
C ALA A 410 -15.86 11.86 -1.16
N GLU A 411 -16.80 10.94 -0.96
CA GLU A 411 -16.54 9.50 -0.98
C GLU A 411 -16.11 9.04 -2.37
N GLN A 412 -16.78 9.51 -3.43
CA GLN A 412 -16.38 9.23 -4.81
C GLN A 412 -14.96 9.73 -5.12
N ALA A 413 -14.60 10.92 -4.64
CA ALA A 413 -13.24 11.46 -4.81
C ALA A 413 -12.19 10.64 -4.04
N ALA A 414 -12.50 10.22 -2.81
CA ALA A 414 -11.61 9.38 -2.00
C ALA A 414 -11.42 7.99 -2.63
N GLU A 415 -12.48 7.36 -3.13
CA GLU A 415 -12.40 6.09 -3.86
C GLU A 415 -11.58 6.21 -5.15
N ALA A 416 -11.74 7.31 -5.89
CA ALA A 416 -10.97 7.56 -7.10
C ALA A 416 -9.46 7.75 -6.82
N GLU A 417 -9.09 8.44 -5.74
CA GLU A 417 -7.69 8.57 -5.33
C GLU A 417 -7.15 7.26 -4.75
N HIS A 418 -7.94 6.52 -3.97
CA HIS A 418 -7.56 5.17 -3.54
C HIS A 418 -7.23 4.29 -4.77
N ALA A 419 -8.10 4.27 -5.78
CA ALA A 419 -7.86 3.57 -7.04
C ALA A 419 -6.56 4.01 -7.74
N SER A 420 -6.33 5.32 -7.80
CA SER A 420 -5.09 5.93 -8.35
C SER A 420 -3.84 5.42 -7.61
N ARG A 421 -3.88 5.40 -6.27
CA ARG A 421 -2.76 4.93 -5.44
C ARG A 421 -2.49 3.45 -5.62
N MET A 422 -3.51 2.60 -5.68
CA MET A 422 -3.32 1.16 -5.88
C MET A 422 -2.60 0.87 -7.21
N ILE A 423 -2.93 1.60 -8.28
CA ILE A 423 -2.23 1.49 -9.56
C ILE A 423 -0.79 2.04 -9.46
N ARG A 424 -0.61 3.20 -8.82
CA ARG A 424 0.70 3.85 -8.66
C ARG A 424 1.66 3.04 -7.79
N ILE A 425 1.18 2.24 -6.84
CA ILE A 425 1.98 1.24 -6.11
C ILE A 425 2.64 0.28 -7.11
N LEU A 426 1.85 -0.33 -8.00
CA LEU A 426 2.35 -1.29 -8.99
C LEU A 426 3.34 -0.64 -9.95
N GLU A 427 3.01 0.53 -10.48
CA GLU A 427 3.90 1.27 -11.37
C GLU A 427 5.22 1.65 -10.71
N THR A 428 5.16 2.11 -9.45
CA THR A 428 6.34 2.52 -8.68
C THR A 428 7.23 1.32 -8.37
N ASN A 429 6.65 0.21 -7.96
CA ASN A 429 7.38 -1.03 -7.67
C ASN A 429 8.07 -1.55 -8.94
N LEU A 430 7.35 -1.62 -10.06
CA LEU A 430 7.91 -2.04 -11.35
C LEU A 430 9.07 -1.13 -11.80
N LYS A 431 8.90 0.20 -11.71
CA LYS A 431 9.97 1.18 -12.00
C LYS A 431 11.17 1.03 -11.08
N SER A 432 10.95 0.57 -9.84
CA SER A 432 12.00 0.31 -8.85
C SER A 432 12.64 -1.09 -8.97
N GLY A 433 12.22 -1.88 -9.95
CA GLY A 433 12.69 -3.26 -10.16
C GLY A 433 12.17 -4.25 -9.11
N VAL A 434 11.01 -4.00 -8.53
CA VAL A 434 10.27 -4.92 -7.64
C VAL A 434 9.19 -5.59 -8.47
N GLN A 435 9.40 -6.87 -8.80
CA GLN A 435 8.56 -7.59 -9.76
C GLN A 435 7.38 -8.31 -9.13
N PHE A 436 7.34 -8.43 -7.80
CA PHE A 436 6.26 -9.07 -7.07
C PHE A 436 5.69 -8.13 -6.02
N THR A 437 4.39 -7.86 -6.13
CA THR A 437 3.67 -6.98 -5.23
C THR A 437 2.42 -7.65 -4.70
N VAL A 438 2.22 -7.58 -3.39
CA VAL A 438 1.00 -8.00 -2.72
C VAL A 438 0.20 -6.74 -2.38
N LEU A 439 -1.00 -6.61 -2.96
CA LEU A 439 -1.92 -5.54 -2.60
C LEU A 439 -2.78 -5.95 -1.40
N TYR A 440 -2.86 -5.08 -0.42
CA TYR A 440 -3.77 -5.21 0.72
C TYR A 440 -4.97 -4.28 0.54
N ALA A 441 -6.20 -4.77 0.53
CA ALA A 441 -6.63 -6.17 0.56
C ALA A 441 -7.75 -6.45 -0.45
N LEU A 442 -8.17 -7.71 -0.56
CA LEU A 442 -9.30 -8.06 -1.44
C LEU A 442 -10.59 -7.37 -0.99
N LYS A 443 -10.94 -7.45 0.31
CA LYS A 443 -12.20 -6.95 0.88
C LYS A 443 -11.94 -6.06 2.08
N ASP A 444 -12.82 -5.08 2.22
CA ASP A 444 -12.98 -4.29 3.44
C ASP A 444 -13.31 -5.19 4.64
N LEU A 445 -12.68 -4.92 5.79
CA LEU A 445 -12.95 -5.64 7.03
C LEU A 445 -14.31 -5.27 7.66
N GLY A 446 -14.89 -4.15 7.25
CA GLY A 446 -16.17 -3.66 7.76
C GLY A 446 -16.63 -2.43 6.98
N SER A 447 -17.52 -1.64 7.57
CA SER A 447 -18.03 -0.40 6.95
C SER A 447 -17.83 0.85 7.83
N ASN A 448 -17.28 0.69 9.04
CA ASN A 448 -17.06 1.81 9.95
C ASN A 448 -16.02 2.81 9.40
N ARG A 449 -16.46 4.00 8.95
CA ARG A 449 -15.59 5.06 8.39
C ARG A 449 -14.56 5.62 9.38
N TYR A 450 -14.79 5.45 10.69
CA TYR A 450 -13.84 5.88 11.72
C TYR A 450 -12.69 4.89 11.91
N GLU A 451 -12.79 3.69 11.35
CA GLU A 451 -11.78 2.64 11.43
C GLU A 451 -11.12 2.45 10.06
N PRO A 452 -9.94 3.04 9.81
CA PRO A 452 -9.28 2.97 8.50
C PRO A 452 -9.04 1.55 7.99
N SER A 453 -8.81 0.59 8.90
CA SER A 453 -8.60 -0.81 8.52
C SER A 453 -9.84 -1.44 7.86
N HIS A 454 -11.02 -0.86 8.06
CA HIS A 454 -12.26 -1.29 7.41
C HIS A 454 -12.37 -0.84 5.94
N HIS A 455 -11.45 -0.03 5.42
CA HIS A 455 -11.59 0.62 4.11
C HIS A 455 -10.37 0.42 3.18
N LEU A 456 -9.61 -0.67 3.39
CA LEU A 456 -8.42 -1.03 2.61
C LEU A 456 -8.72 -1.94 1.40
N GLY A 457 -9.95 -2.43 1.28
CA GLY A 457 -10.37 -3.40 0.29
C GLY A 457 -10.50 -2.83 -1.13
N LEU A 458 -10.23 -3.68 -2.12
CA LEU A 458 -10.67 -3.48 -3.50
C LEU A 458 -12.18 -3.71 -3.66
N LEU A 459 -12.75 -4.56 -2.81
CA LEU A 459 -14.18 -4.81 -2.68
C LEU A 459 -14.68 -4.25 -1.33
N ASP A 460 -15.95 -3.86 -1.28
CA ASP A 460 -16.60 -3.52 -0.02
C ASP A 460 -16.78 -4.77 0.88
N SER A 461 -17.26 -4.58 2.10
CA SER A 461 -17.43 -5.67 3.07
C SER A 461 -18.50 -6.70 2.67
N ARG A 462 -19.36 -6.39 1.69
CA ARG A 462 -20.34 -7.31 1.09
C ARG A 462 -19.77 -8.06 -0.11
N GLY A 463 -18.61 -7.63 -0.62
CA GLY A 463 -17.93 -8.19 -1.78
C GLY A 463 -18.27 -7.49 -3.09
N ASP A 464 -18.90 -6.31 -3.04
CA ASP A 464 -19.18 -5.50 -4.22
C ASP A 464 -17.91 -4.75 -4.66
N PRO A 465 -17.59 -4.69 -5.96
CA PRO A 465 -16.43 -3.96 -6.43
C PRO A 465 -16.49 -2.47 -6.14
N LYS A 466 -15.43 -1.94 -5.54
CA LYS A 466 -15.19 -0.50 -5.40
C LYS A 466 -14.58 0.04 -6.69
N GLU A 467 -14.48 1.37 -6.81
CA GLU A 467 -13.84 1.99 -7.95
C GLU A 467 -12.37 1.53 -8.13
N SER A 468 -11.66 1.28 -7.03
CA SER A 468 -10.30 0.74 -7.03
C SER A 468 -10.18 -0.60 -7.75
N TYR A 469 -11.10 -1.55 -7.50
CA TYR A 469 -11.13 -2.82 -8.23
C TYR A 469 -11.34 -2.61 -9.73
N ARG A 470 -12.34 -1.81 -10.12
CA ARG A 470 -12.71 -1.62 -11.53
C ARG A 470 -11.57 -0.97 -12.32
N ARG A 471 -10.97 0.10 -11.77
CA ARG A 471 -9.86 0.81 -12.42
C ARG A 471 -8.61 -0.05 -12.48
N LEU A 472 -8.29 -0.78 -11.40
CA LEU A 472 -7.15 -1.68 -11.39
C LEU A 472 -7.31 -2.79 -12.45
N GLN A 473 -8.51 -3.39 -12.55
CA GLN A 473 -8.81 -4.38 -13.57
C GLN A 473 -8.60 -3.82 -14.99
N GLN A 474 -9.14 -2.63 -15.27
CA GLN A 474 -8.97 -1.98 -16.58
C GLN A 474 -7.50 -1.68 -16.89
N TRP A 475 -6.75 -1.18 -15.90
CA TRP A 475 -5.32 -0.92 -16.03
C TRP A 475 -4.52 -2.21 -16.32
N MET A 476 -4.82 -3.30 -15.60
CA MET A 476 -4.21 -4.61 -15.80
C MET A 476 -4.49 -5.15 -17.22
N MET A 477 -5.74 -5.06 -17.68
CA MET A 477 -6.11 -5.46 -19.04
C MET A 477 -5.40 -4.63 -20.11
N ALA A 478 -5.29 -3.31 -19.92
CA ALA A 478 -4.59 -2.44 -20.85
C ALA A 478 -3.08 -2.75 -20.90
N ARG A 479 -2.47 -3.07 -19.76
CA ARG A 479 -1.07 -3.47 -19.67
C ARG A 479 -0.79 -4.80 -20.38
N ALA A 480 -1.66 -5.79 -20.20
CA ALA A 480 -1.52 -7.11 -20.83
C ALA A 480 -1.59 -7.06 -22.37
N LYS A 481 -2.19 -6.02 -22.96
CA LYS A 481 -2.24 -5.80 -24.41
C LYS A 481 -0.99 -5.13 -25.00
N ARG A 482 -0.12 -4.56 -24.15
CA ARG A 482 1.06 -3.79 -24.57
C ARG A 482 2.37 -4.58 -24.47
N GLY A 483 2.38 -5.66 -23.69
CA GLY A 483 3.45 -6.65 -23.67
C GLY A 483 3.17 -7.74 -24.69
#